data_AF-A0A259PEX3-F1
#
_entry.id   AF-A0A259PEX3-F1
#
_cell.length_a   1.000
_cell.length_b   1.000
_cell.length_c   1.000
_cell.angle_alpha   90.00
_cell.angle_beta   90.00
_cell.angle_gamma   90.00
#
_symmetry.space_group_name_H-M   'P 1'
#
loop_
_entity.id
_entity.type
_entity.pdbx_description
1 polymer ?
#
loop_
_entity_poly.entity_id
_entity_poly.type
_entity_poly.pdbx_seq_one_letter_code
_entity_poly.pdbx_strand_id
1 'polypeptide(L)'
;MSEATSVGRHTVGGAFTITAVKGTEVTPGKFFDIQVTSEGATSQVVITAGAAVKDQPAGRYESDIVVLFEGGTWRVRGVQPKQAE
;
A
#
# COMPACT_ATOMS: atom_id res chain seq x y z
N MET A 1 10.17 -8.34 -37.95
CA MET A 1 9.61 -7.45 -36.92
C MET A 1 9.30 -8.36 -35.73
N SER A 2 10.17 -8.40 -34.71
CA SER A 2 9.89 -9.24 -33.53
C SER A 2 8.85 -8.53 -32.69
N GLU A 3 7.65 -9.10 -32.57
CA GLU A 3 6.69 -8.67 -31.56
C GLU A 3 7.37 -8.83 -30.20
N ALA A 4 7.65 -7.71 -29.53
CA ALA A 4 8.02 -7.73 -28.14
C ALA A 4 6.76 -8.17 -27.37
N THR A 5 6.64 -9.47 -27.11
CA THR A 5 5.61 -10.01 -26.23
C THR A 5 5.80 -9.32 -24.88
N SER A 6 4.95 -8.35 -24.58
CA SER A 6 4.86 -7.74 -23.26
C SER A 6 4.55 -8.87 -22.28
N VAL A 7 5.58 -9.34 -21.57
CA VAL A 7 5.40 -10.32 -20.51
C VAL A 7 4.79 -9.56 -19.33
N GLY A 8 3.46 -9.54 -19.27
CA GLY A 8 2.72 -8.91 -18.19
C GLY A 8 3.18 -9.50 -16.85
N ARG A 9 3.46 -8.63 -15.89
CA ARG A 9 3.87 -9.00 -14.53
C ARG A 9 2.77 -8.59 -13.55
N HIS A 10 2.44 -9.46 -12.61
CA HIS A 10 1.57 -9.14 -11.48
C HIS A 10 2.04 -9.84 -10.21
N THR A 11 1.58 -9.38 -9.06
CA THR A 11 1.88 -10.02 -7.78
C THR A 11 0.77 -11.00 -7.41
N VAL A 12 1.15 -12.19 -6.93
CA VAL A 12 0.24 -13.20 -6.36
C VAL A 12 0.63 -13.47 -4.91
N GLY A 13 -0.36 -13.71 -4.05
CA GLY A 13 -0.18 -13.81 -2.60
C GLY A 13 -0.14 -12.43 -1.93
N GLY A 14 0.58 -12.31 -0.80
CA GLY A 14 0.78 -11.01 -0.15
C GLY A 14 -0.46 -10.45 0.53
N ALA A 15 -1.14 -11.26 1.35
CA ALA A 15 -2.19 -10.72 2.22
C ALA A 15 -1.61 -9.61 3.13
N PHE A 16 -2.39 -8.56 3.35
CA PHE A 16 -2.03 -7.46 4.25
C PHE A 16 -2.98 -7.41 5.43
N THR A 17 -2.42 -7.28 6.63
CA THR A 17 -3.17 -7.08 7.87
C THR A 17 -2.79 -5.73 8.46
N ILE A 18 -3.78 -4.89 8.77
CA ILE A 18 -3.56 -3.67 9.54
C ILE A 18 -3.43 -4.08 11.01
N THR A 19 -2.27 -3.81 11.61
CA THR A 19 -1.96 -4.19 12.99
C THR A 19 -2.10 -3.03 13.97
N ALA A 20 -1.96 -1.80 13.49
CA ALA A 20 -2.20 -0.61 14.30
C ALA A 20 -2.68 0.58 13.45
N VAL A 21 -3.47 1.45 14.07
CA VAL A 21 -3.87 2.74 13.52
C VAL A 21 -3.73 3.78 14.62
N LYS A 22 -3.06 4.89 14.32
CA LYS A 22 -2.98 6.08 15.16
C LYS A 22 -3.47 7.26 14.34
N GLY A 23 -4.23 8.16 14.96
CA GLY A 23 -4.73 9.36 14.29
C GLY A 23 -4.55 10.57 15.19
N THR A 24 -4.08 11.66 14.59
CA THR A 24 -4.02 12.98 15.22
C THR A 24 -4.93 13.92 14.45
N GLU A 25 -5.85 14.56 15.17
CA GLU A 25 -6.63 15.65 14.60
C GLU A 25 -5.78 16.92 14.60
N VAL A 26 -5.22 17.26 13.45
CA VAL A 26 -4.35 18.44 13.29
C VAL A 26 -5.18 19.72 13.29
N THR A 27 -6.38 19.67 12.70
CA THR A 27 -7.35 20.76 12.75
C THR A 27 -8.73 20.18 13.08
N PRO A 28 -9.32 20.59 14.22
CA PRO A 28 -10.62 20.09 14.65
C PRO A 28 -11.70 20.15 13.56
N GLY A 29 -12.33 19.02 13.32
CA GLY A 29 -13.39 18.80 12.32
C GLY A 29 -12.95 18.92 10.87
N LYS A 30 -11.65 19.02 10.57
CA LYS A 30 -11.18 19.34 9.20
C LYS A 30 -9.98 18.56 8.71
N PHE A 31 -9.03 18.19 9.57
CA PHE A 31 -7.78 17.58 9.14
C PHE A 31 -7.31 16.53 10.15
N PHE A 32 -7.16 15.29 9.68
CA PHE A 32 -6.48 14.21 10.36
C PHE A 32 -5.17 13.81 9.66
N ASP A 33 -4.14 13.62 10.45
CA ASP A 33 -2.94 12.86 10.09
C ASP A 33 -3.05 11.46 10.71
N ILE A 34 -3.00 10.42 9.88
CA ILE A 34 -3.24 9.04 10.27
C ILE A 34 -2.02 8.20 9.93
N GLN A 35 -1.46 7.54 10.93
CA GLN A 35 -0.42 6.54 10.76
C GLN A 35 -1.04 5.15 10.81
N VAL A 36 -0.84 4.35 9.77
CA VAL A 36 -1.27 2.95 9.69
C VAL A 36 -0.04 2.06 9.70
N THR A 37 0.00 1.09 10.60
CA THR A 37 0.98 0.00 10.56
C THR A 37 0.32 -1.25 10.01
N SER A 38 0.99 -1.90 9.08
CA SER A 38 0.52 -3.13 8.45
C SER A 38 1.64 -4.15 8.30
N GLU A 39 1.26 -5.42 8.30
CA GLU A 39 2.14 -6.54 8.00
C GLU A 39 1.69 -7.18 6.68
N GLY A 40 2.62 -7.29 5.74
CA GLY A 40 2.43 -7.99 4.48
C GLY A 40 3.02 -9.40 4.58
N ALA A 41 2.26 -10.40 4.15
CA ALA A 41 2.76 -11.76 3.98
C ALA A 41 3.67 -11.86 2.75
N THR A 42 4.44 -12.95 2.67
CA THR A 42 5.25 -13.27 1.48
C THR A 42 4.38 -13.29 0.22
N SER A 43 4.91 -12.73 -0.86
CA SER A 43 4.26 -12.71 -2.18
C SER A 43 5.27 -12.97 -3.29
N GLN A 44 4.79 -13.15 -4.50
CA GLN A 44 5.65 -13.41 -5.66
C GLN A 44 5.21 -12.55 -6.84
N VAL A 45 6.18 -12.00 -7.57
CA VAL A 45 5.92 -11.48 -8.91
C VAL A 45 5.88 -12.66 -9.86
N VAL A 46 4.77 -12.83 -10.55
CA VAL A 46 4.58 -13.84 -11.59
C VAL A 46 4.40 -13.17 -12.95
N ILE A 47 4.78 -13.87 -14.00
CA ILE A 47 4.48 -13.47 -15.38
C ILE A 47 3.14 -14.03 -15.84
N THR A 48 2.62 -13.55 -16.97
CA THR A 48 1.36 -14.05 -17.57
C THR A 48 1.34 -15.58 -17.75
N ALA A 49 2.49 -16.20 -17.99
CA ALA A 49 2.62 -17.67 -18.10
C ALA A 49 2.57 -18.42 -16.74
N GLY A 50 2.38 -17.71 -15.62
CA GLY A 50 2.29 -18.28 -14.27
C GLY A 50 3.62 -18.56 -13.58
N ALA A 51 4.76 -18.40 -14.27
CA ALA A 51 6.07 -18.58 -13.65
C ALA A 51 6.40 -17.42 -12.69
N ALA A 52 6.84 -17.76 -11.48
CA ALA A 52 7.39 -16.80 -10.54
C ALA A 52 8.77 -16.32 -11.02
N VAL A 53 8.99 -15.01 -10.97
CA VAL A 53 10.23 -14.35 -11.41
C VAL A 53 10.93 -13.58 -10.31
N LYS A 54 10.25 -13.34 -9.17
CA LYS A 54 10.82 -12.68 -8.00
C LYS A 54 10.00 -13.01 -6.75
N ASP A 55 10.66 -13.44 -5.69
CA ASP A 55 10.07 -13.50 -4.36
C ASP A 55 10.07 -12.11 -3.70
N GLN A 56 8.99 -11.83 -2.98
CA GLN A 56 8.87 -10.67 -2.10
C GLN A 56 8.64 -11.20 -0.69
N PRO A 57 9.62 -11.04 0.22
CA PRO A 57 9.48 -11.54 1.58
C PRO A 57 8.37 -10.79 2.32
N ALA A 58 7.86 -11.41 3.38
CA ALA A 58 7.00 -10.72 4.34
C ALA A 58 7.72 -9.47 4.91
N GLY A 59 6.93 -8.48 5.30
CA GLY A 59 7.48 -7.21 5.78
C GLY A 59 6.47 -6.40 6.57
N ARG A 60 6.99 -5.50 7.40
CA ARG A 60 6.21 -4.49 8.08
C ARG A 60 6.26 -3.18 7.31
N TYR A 61 5.13 -2.51 7.22
CA TYR A 61 4.96 -1.25 6.50
C TYR A 61 4.25 -0.26 7.39
N GLU A 62 4.67 0.99 7.30
CA GLU A 62 4.01 2.13 7.91
C GLU A 62 3.57 3.08 6.82
N SER A 63 2.38 3.65 6.95
CA SER A 63 1.84 4.60 5.97
C SER A 63 1.31 5.82 6.70
N ASP A 64 1.81 6.99 6.32
CA ASP A 64 1.26 8.26 6.75
C ASP A 64 0.18 8.68 5.76
N ILE A 65 -1.02 8.96 6.26
CA ILE A 65 -2.21 9.24 5.47
C ILE A 65 -2.78 10.59 5.91
N VAL A 66 -2.88 11.50 4.95
CA VAL A 66 -3.49 12.82 5.16
C VAL A 66 -4.96 12.76 4.74
N VAL A 67 -5.86 13.09 5.67
CA VAL A 67 -7.31 13.13 5.43
C VAL A 67 -7.86 14.52 5.72
N LEU A 68 -8.55 15.10 4.74
CA LEU A 68 -9.15 16.44 4.83
C LEU A 68 -10.67 16.38 4.65
N PHE A 69 -11.40 17.20 5.41
CA PHE A 69 -12.84 17.41 5.22
C PHE A 69 -13.08 18.58 4.28
N GLU A 70 -13.60 18.28 3.09
CA GLU A 70 -13.76 19.26 2.02
C GLU A 70 -15.10 19.04 1.31
N GLY A 71 -15.87 20.11 1.15
CA GLY A 71 -17.17 20.04 0.48
C GLY A 71 -18.16 19.08 1.16
N GLY A 72 -18.10 18.95 2.48
CA GLY A 72 -19.00 18.08 3.25
C GLY A 72 -18.60 16.60 3.27
N THR A 73 -17.39 16.24 2.82
CA THR A 73 -16.94 14.84 2.76
C THR A 73 -15.47 14.71 3.17
N TRP A 74 -15.13 13.62 3.86
CA TRP A 74 -13.74 13.25 4.16
C TRP A 74 -13.05 12.68 2.93
N ARG A 75 -11.85 13.17 2.63
CA ARG A 75 -11.05 12.76 1.48
C ARG A 75 -9.62 12.47 1.88
N VAL A 76 -9.09 11.34 1.42
CA VAL A 76 -7.65 11.05 1.48
C VAL A 76 -6.95 11.92 0.44
N ARG A 77 -5.97 12.73 0.88
CA ARG A 77 -5.22 13.66 0.03
C ARG A 77 -3.76 13.25 -0.17
N GLY A 78 -3.22 12.44 0.73
CA GLY A 78 -1.89 11.88 0.59
C GLY A 78 -1.79 10.54 1.28
N VAL A 79 -1.00 9.64 0.69
CA VAL A 79 -0.55 8.40 1.31
C VAL A 79 0.94 8.32 1.05
N GLN A 80 1.75 8.30 2.10
CA GLN A 80 3.18 8.10 2.00
C GLN A 80 3.55 6.77 2.67
N PRO A 81 3.69 5.69 1.88
CA PRO A 81 4.14 4.41 2.41
C PRO A 81 5.65 4.45 2.72
N LYS A 82 6.01 3.79 3.81
CA LYS A 82 7.38 3.58 4.29
C LYS A 82 7.50 2.11 4.65
N GLN A 83 8.56 1.46 4.18
CA GLN A 83 8.90 0.15 4.71
C GLN A 83 9.49 0.36 6.11
N ALA A 84 8.96 -0.32 7.12
CA ALA A 84 9.57 -0.30 8.44
C ALA A 84 10.87 -1.10 8.38
N GLU A 85 11.95 -0.55 8.92
CA GLU A 85 13.24 -1.24 9.04
C GLU A 85 13.15 -2.50 9.91
#